data_AF-A0A920GF66-F1
#
_entry.id   AF-A0A920GF66-F1
#
_cell.length_a   1.000
_cell.length_b   1.000
_cell.length_c   1.000
_cell.angle_alpha   90.00
_cell.angle_beta   90.00
_cell.angle_gamma   90.00
#
_symmetry.space_group_name_H-M   'P 1'
#
loop_
_entity.id
_entity.type
_entity.pdbx_description
1 polymer ?
#
loop_
_entity_poly.entity_id
_entity_poly.type
_entity_poly.pdbx_seq_one_letter_code
_entity_poly.pdbx_strand_id
1 'polypeptide(L)' 'MAAGNKIIGTAEKPHQLGRDFGNGLYQAEIDYLVNHEWARTAEDILFRRTKLGLYFDEHMTNELDAYLKQ' A
#
# COMPACT_ATOMS: atom_id res chain seq x y z
N MET A 1 -13.71 5.20 14.31
CA MET A 1 -13.28 6.45 13.62
C MET A 1 -11.76 6.52 13.64
N ALA A 2 -11.14 6.85 12.50
CA ALA A 2 -9.72 7.22 12.32
C ALA A 2 -8.63 6.13 12.16
N ALA A 3 -8.84 5.08 11.36
CA ALA A 3 -7.70 4.40 10.72
C ALA A 3 -7.06 5.32 9.64
N GLY A 4 -7.89 6.11 8.94
CA GLY A 4 -7.45 7.06 7.91
C GLY A 4 -6.35 8.01 8.39
N ASN A 5 -6.51 8.66 9.56
CA ASN A 5 -5.48 9.57 10.09
C ASN A 5 -4.14 8.90 10.40
N LYS A 6 -4.13 7.60 10.74
CA LYS A 6 -2.87 6.88 11.00
C LYS A 6 -2.11 6.54 9.71
N ILE A 7 -2.82 6.49 8.59
CA ILE A 7 -2.28 6.16 7.27
C ILE A 7 -1.82 7.44 6.55
N ILE A 8 -2.67 8.46 6.48
CA ILE A 8 -2.38 9.68 5.71
C ILE A 8 -1.63 10.74 6.52
N GLY A 9 -1.60 10.63 7.86
CA GLY A 9 -0.98 11.61 8.73
C GLY A 9 -1.56 13.01 8.52
N THR A 10 -0.70 13.95 8.10
CA THR A 10 -1.07 15.34 7.75
C THR A 10 -1.14 15.57 6.23
N ALA A 11 -1.16 14.53 5.41
CA ALA A 11 -1.29 14.67 3.97
C ALA A 11 -2.66 15.25 3.60
N GLU A 12 -2.63 16.34 2.83
CA GLU A 12 -3.83 17.02 2.32
C GLU A 12 -4.07 16.70 0.84
N LYS A 13 -3.05 16.20 0.13
CA LYS A 13 -3.08 15.89 -1.30
C LYS A 13 -2.45 14.51 -1.60
N PRO A 14 -2.93 13.79 -2.64
CA PRO A 14 -2.43 12.45 -2.96
C PRO A 14 -0.92 12.35 -3.18
N HIS A 15 -0.29 13.37 -3.78
CA HIS A 15 1.17 13.38 -3.99
C HIS A 15 1.99 13.39 -2.70
N GLN A 16 1.37 13.71 -1.55
CA GLN A 16 2.01 13.67 -0.25
C GLN A 16 1.99 12.27 0.38
N LEU A 17 1.29 11.31 -0.23
CA LEU A 17 1.21 9.92 0.22
C LEU A 17 2.39 9.05 -0.29
N GLY A 18 3.33 9.66 -1.01
CA GLY A 18 4.50 8.99 -1.58
C GLY A 18 4.23 8.38 -2.94
N ARG A 19 4.96 7.31 -3.27
CA ARG A 19 4.81 6.60 -4.55
C ARG A 19 3.38 6.06 -4.72
N ASP A 20 2.84 6.22 -5.93
CA ASP A 20 1.61 5.56 -6.38
C ASP A 20 1.97 4.20 -6.98
N PHE A 21 1.43 3.11 -6.42
CA PHE A 21 1.56 1.75 -6.95
C PHE A 21 0.37 1.37 -7.83
N GLY A 22 -0.59 2.28 -8.00
CA GLY A 22 -1.77 2.18 -8.83
C GLY A 22 -3.01 1.72 -8.08
N ASN A 23 -4.17 1.93 -8.72
CA ASN A 23 -5.49 1.67 -8.16
C ASN A 23 -5.74 2.32 -6.79
N GLY A 24 -5.07 3.46 -6.54
CA GLY A 24 -5.16 4.21 -5.29
C GLY A 24 -4.37 3.62 -4.13
N LEU A 25 -3.48 2.64 -4.36
CA LEU A 25 -2.55 2.13 -3.35
C LEU A 25 -1.30 3.01 -3.32
N TYR A 26 -1.13 3.74 -2.23
CA TYR A 26 0.04 4.60 -2.05
C TYR A 26 1.05 4.03 -1.07
N GLN A 27 2.29 4.51 -1.17
CA GLN A 27 3.39 4.15 -0.27
C GLN A 27 3.00 4.26 1.21
N ALA A 28 2.34 5.35 1.61
CA ALA A 28 1.90 5.55 3.00
C ALA A 28 0.98 4.43 3.53
N GLU A 29 0.10 3.89 2.67
CA GLU A 29 -0.75 2.74 3.02
C GLU A 29 0.08 1.47 3.17
N ILE A 30 0.98 1.20 2.22
CA ILE A 30 1.87 0.04 2.27
C ILE A 30 2.72 0.07 3.54
N ASP A 31 3.34 1.21 3.85
CA ASP A 31 4.18 1.38 5.03
C ASP A 31 3.37 1.18 6.31
N TYR A 32 2.13 1.67 6.35
CA TYR A 32 1.24 1.43 7.47
C TYR A 32 0.94 -0.08 7.63
N LEU A 33 0.59 -0.78 6.55
CA LEU A 33 0.28 -2.22 6.56
C LEU A 33 1.49 -3.06 6.99
N VAL A 34 2.70 -2.71 6.55
CA VAL A 34 3.95 -3.39 6.95
C VAL A 34 4.22 -3.18 8.43
N ASN A 35 4.10 -1.94 8.92
CA ASN A 35 4.48 -1.57 10.28
C ASN A 35 3.45 -1.97 11.34
N HIS A 36 2.16 -2.01 10.99
CA HIS A 36 1.07 -2.20 11.96
C HIS A 36 0.25 -3.46 11.75
N GLU A 37 0.27 -4.04 10.54
CA GLU A 37 -0.58 -5.19 10.19
C GLU A 37 0.20 -6.42 9.72
N TRP A 38 1.53 -6.39 9.92
CA TRP A 38 2.47 -7.46 9.60
C TRP A 38 2.41 -7.92 8.14
N ALA A 39 2.05 -7.04 7.21
CA ALA A 39 2.12 -7.37 5.78
C ALA A 39 3.60 -7.51 5.37
N ARG A 40 3.97 -8.67 4.82
CA ARG A 40 5.37 -8.97 4.42
C ARG A 40 5.55 -9.29 2.94
N THR A 41 4.46 -9.50 2.20
CA THR A 41 4.48 -9.83 0.77
C THR A 41 3.41 -9.04 0.02
N ALA A 42 3.54 -8.92 -1.30
CA ALA A 42 2.47 -8.34 -2.11
C ALA A 42 1.15 -9.09 -1.93
N GLU A 43 1.17 -10.41 -1.70
CA GLU A 43 -0.04 -11.19 -1.46
C GLU A 43 -0.77 -10.78 -0.17
N ASP A 44 -0.02 -10.52 0.92
CA ASP A 44 -0.59 -9.97 2.17
C ASP A 44 -1.38 -8.70 1.90
N ILE A 45 -0.76 -7.78 1.15
CA ILE A 45 -1.33 -6.46 0.87
C ILE A 45 -2.52 -6.59 -0.07
N LEU A 46 -2.36 -7.26 -1.21
CA LEU A 46 -3.33 -7.26 -2.31
C LEU A 46 -4.59 -8.09 -2.04
N PHE A 47 -4.47 -9.19 -1.30
CA PHE A 47 -5.58 -10.14 -1.12
C PHE A 47 -6.08 -10.25 0.33
N ARG A 48 -5.20 -10.07 1.32
CA ARG A 48 -5.56 -10.24 2.75
C ARG A 48 -5.93 -8.92 3.43
N ARG A 49 -5.19 -7.84 3.18
CA ARG A 49 -5.43 -6.50 3.78
C ARG A 49 -6.26 -5.59 2.90
N THR A 50 -6.12 -5.75 1.59
CA THR A 50 -6.93 -5.06 0.59
C THR A 50 -7.66 -6.08 -0.30
N LYS A 51 -8.34 -5.57 -1.33
CA LYS A 51 -8.93 -6.36 -2.41
C LYS A 51 -8.39 -5.93 -3.77
N LEU A 52 -7.21 -5.32 -3.78
CA LEU A 52 -6.60 -4.75 -4.98
C LEU A 52 -5.96 -5.80 -5.89
N GLY A 53 -5.81 -7.05 -5.42
CA GLY A 53 -5.33 -8.15 -6.26
C GLY A 53 -6.20 -8.46 -7.48
N LEU A 54 -7.43 -7.93 -7.56
CA LEU A 54 -8.28 -7.99 -8.76
C LEU A 54 -7.92 -6.96 -9.83
N TYR A 55 -7.13 -5.93 -9.49
CA TYR A 55 -6.81 -4.78 -10.34
C TYR A 55 -5.32 -4.61 -10.60
N PHE A 56 -4.47 -5.33 -9.88
CA PHE A 56 -3.03 -5.32 -10.08
C PHE A 56 -2.65 -6.34 -11.16
N ASP A 57 -1.86 -5.90 -12.14
CA ASP A 57 -1.21 -6.80 -13.09
C ASP A 57 0.14 -7.31 -12.55
N GLU A 58 0.81 -8.17 -13.32
CA GLU A 58 2.10 -8.75 -12.95
C GLU A 58 3.19 -7.69 -12.77
N HIS A 59 3.19 -6.65 -13.60
CA HIS A 59 4.18 -5.58 -13.50
C HIS A 59 4.00 -4.79 -12.20
N MET A 60 2.78 -4.35 -11.91
CA MET A 60 2.44 -3.63 -10.67
C MET A 60 2.74 -4.48 -9.43
N THR A 61 2.45 -5.78 -9.49
CA THR A 61 2.74 -6.73 -8.41
C THR A 61 4.25 -6.86 -8.19
N ASN A 62 5.03 -6.97 -9.26
CA ASN A 62 6.50 -7.03 -9.19
C ASN A 62 7.11 -5.74 -8.63
N GLU A 63 6.56 -4.58 -8.97
CA GLU A 63 7.00 -3.30 -8.39
C GLU A 63 6.72 -3.23 -6.89
N LEU A 64 5.56 -3.70 -6.44
CA LEU A 64 5.22 -3.79 -5.02
C LEU A 64 6.15 -4.76 -4.28
N ASP A 65 6.40 -5.95 -4.84
CA ASP A 65 7.34 -6.90 -4.24
C ASP A 65 8.77 -6.38 -4.19
N ALA A 66 9.20 -5.64 -5.22
CA ALA A 66 10.52 -5.01 -5.22
C ALA A 66 10.63 -3.93 -4.13
N TYR A 67 9.54 -3.19 -3.89
CA TYR A 67 9.48 -2.21 -2.79
C TYR A 67 9.57 -2.88 -1.42
N LEU A 68 8.84 -3.98 -1.20
CA LEU A 68 8.81 -4.69 0.09
C LEU A 68 10.12 -5.40 0.46
N LYS A 69 11.05 -5.58 -0.50
CA LYS A 69 12.34 -6.25 -0.31
C LYS A 69 13.50 -5.30 0.00
N GLN A 70 13.26 -3.99 -0.01
CA GLN A 70 14.23 -2.96 0.35
C GLN A 70 14.42 -2.90 1.87
#